data_AF-A0A516G952-F1
#
_entry.id   AF-A0A516G952-F1
#
_cell.length_a   1.000
_cell.length_b   1.000
_cell.length_c   1.000
_cell.angle_alpha   90.00
_cell.angle_beta   90.00
_cell.angle_gamma   90.00
#
_symmetry.space_group_name_H-M   'P 1'
#
loop_
_entity.id
_entity.type
_entity.pdbx_description
1 polymer ?
#
loop_
_entity_poly.entity_id
_entity_poly.type
_entity_poly.pdbx_seq_one_letter_code
_entity_poly.pdbx_strand_id
1 'polypeptide(L)'
;MLPPASAWLREADDAEPVTVGSLIDQAELGVEPSEPGGEAGDELRENGFHYSLWLGDAARLHYDDEATPVAAVLGTQAGVKQVEQEDREVLNIRAPRLCPEGALAVLALSLLDPRVREPD
;
A
#
# COMPACT_ATOMS: atom_id res chain seq x y z
N MET A 1 13.25 24.15 12.06
CA MET A 1 14.52 23.41 12.12
C MET A 1 14.13 21.95 11.90
N LEU A 2 14.34 21.44 10.68
CA LEU A 2 13.97 20.05 10.37
C LEU A 2 14.99 19.12 11.07
N PRO A 3 14.56 18.02 11.69
CA PRO A 3 15.49 17.05 12.28
C PRO A 3 16.40 16.46 11.19
N PRO A 4 17.63 16.05 11.53
CA PRO A 4 18.54 15.44 10.57
C PRO A 4 17.92 14.16 10.01
N ALA A 5 18.16 13.86 8.72
CA ALA A 5 17.68 12.67 8.03
C ALA A 5 18.00 11.35 8.78
N SER A 6 19.05 11.35 9.61
CA SER A 6 19.46 10.23 10.45
C SER A 6 18.56 9.96 11.67
N ALA A 7 17.64 10.86 12.03
CA ALA A 7 16.66 10.60 13.08
C ALA A 7 15.54 9.68 12.60
N TRP A 8 15.10 9.85 11.35
CA TRP A 8 14.03 9.04 10.73
C TRP A 8 14.50 7.63 10.36
N LEU A 9 15.78 7.48 9.96
CA LEU A 9 16.41 6.17 9.70
C LEU A 9 16.52 5.28 10.96
N ARG A 10 16.45 5.86 12.16
CA ARG A 10 16.55 5.12 13.43
C ARG A 10 15.22 4.53 13.91
N GLU A 11 14.09 5.10 13.50
CA GLU A 11 12.76 4.65 13.97
C GLU A 11 12.35 3.31 13.33
N ALA A 12 12.83 3.00 12.12
CA ALA A 12 12.55 1.72 11.46
C ALA A 12 13.29 0.55 12.11
N ASP A 13 14.54 0.74 12.54
CA ASP A 13 15.38 -0.31 13.16
C ASP A 13 14.88 -0.72 14.56
N ASP A 14 14.12 0.16 15.24
CA ASP A 14 13.56 -0.08 16.58
C ASP A 14 12.04 -0.40 16.55
N ALA A 15 11.44 -0.50 15.36
CA ALA A 15 9.99 -0.76 15.24
C ALA A 15 9.66 -2.18 15.72
N GLU A 16 8.76 -2.31 16.69
CA GLU A 16 8.30 -3.62 17.15
C GLU A 16 7.66 -4.40 15.99
N PRO A 17 7.94 -5.70 15.83
CA PRO A 17 7.32 -6.49 14.77
C PRO A 17 5.79 -6.47 14.88
N VAL A 18 5.11 -6.09 13.79
CA VAL A 18 3.65 -6.11 13.70
C VAL A 18 3.16 -7.20 12.75
N THR A 19 1.92 -7.65 12.95
CA THR A 19 1.24 -8.51 11.99
C THR A 19 0.45 -7.65 10.99
N VAL A 20 0.25 -8.17 9.78
CA VAL A 20 -0.68 -7.54 8.80
C VAL A 20 -2.07 -7.37 9.40
N GLY A 21 -2.54 -8.34 10.19
CA GLY A 21 -3.84 -8.25 10.87
C GLY A 21 -3.90 -7.03 11.82
N SER A 22 -2.83 -6.79 12.58
CA SER A 22 -2.73 -5.62 13.46
C SER A 22 -2.79 -4.30 12.68
N LEU A 23 -2.13 -4.21 11.51
CA LEU A 23 -2.19 -3.02 10.66
C LEU A 23 -3.60 -2.79 10.09
N ILE A 24 -4.32 -3.86 9.71
CA ILE A 24 -5.72 -3.76 9.28
C ILE A 24 -6.61 -3.29 10.44
N ASP A 25 -6.45 -3.89 11.63
CA ASP A 25 -7.23 -3.54 12.83
C ASP A 25 -7.01 -2.09 13.28
N GLN A 26 -5.82 -1.53 12.99
CA GLN A 26 -5.44 -0.14 13.27
C GLN A 26 -5.84 0.83 12.14
N ALA A 27 -6.45 0.34 11.06
CA ALA A 27 -6.74 1.11 9.85
C ALA A 27 -5.51 1.69 9.13
N GLU A 28 -4.34 1.06 9.33
CA GLU A 28 -3.07 1.38 8.66
C GLU A 28 -2.93 0.63 7.34
N LEU A 29 -3.81 -0.35 7.08
CA LEU A 29 -4.00 -0.98 5.78
C LEU A 29 -5.48 -0.97 5.43
N GLY A 30 -5.81 -0.42 4.26
CA GLY A 30 -7.19 -0.23 3.84
C GLY A 30 -7.41 -0.48 2.36
N VAL A 31 -8.68 -0.71 2.03
CA VAL A 31 -9.17 -0.78 0.66
C VAL A 31 -10.50 -0.05 0.60
N GLU A 32 -10.62 0.83 -0.39
CA GLU A 32 -11.86 1.50 -0.72
C GLU A 32 -12.21 1.17 -2.18
N PRO A 33 -13.39 0.58 -2.45
CA PRO A 33 -13.85 0.40 -3.82
C PRO A 33 -14.11 1.76 -4.47
N SER A 34 -13.88 1.86 -5.78
CA SER A 34 -14.29 3.02 -6.57
C SER A 34 -15.82 3.02 -6.73
N GLU A 35 -16.55 3.32 -5.65
CA GLU A 35 -18.01 3.42 -5.65
C GLU A 35 -18.47 4.77 -6.24
N PRO A 36 -19.57 4.79 -7.00
CA PRO A 36 -20.13 6.02 -7.52
C PRO A 36 -20.75 6.88 -6.41
N GLY A 37 -20.55 8.19 -6.46
CA GLY A 37 -21.24 9.14 -5.58
C GLY A 37 -20.36 10.17 -4.86
N GLY A 38 -19.05 10.14 -5.06
CA GLY A 38 -18.09 11.15 -4.59
C GLY A 38 -17.05 11.47 -5.66
N GLU A 39 -16.50 12.69 -5.63
CA GLU A 39 -15.57 13.21 -6.65
C GLU A 39 -14.36 12.28 -6.86
N ALA A 40 -13.73 11.82 -5.77
CA ALA A 40 -12.61 10.88 -5.83
C ALA A 40 -12.99 9.49 -6.39
N GLY A 41 -14.15 8.95 -5.99
CA GLY A 41 -14.63 7.65 -6.48
C GLY A 41 -14.99 7.68 -7.97
N ASP A 42 -15.57 8.79 -8.43
CA ASP A 42 -15.91 9.01 -9.84
C ASP A 42 -14.64 9.16 -10.69
N GLU A 43 -13.65 9.95 -10.23
CA GLU A 43 -12.36 10.11 -10.91
C GLU A 43 -11.60 8.78 -11.05
N LEU A 44 -11.50 8.00 -9.97
CA LEU A 44 -10.85 6.68 -10.01
C LEU A 44 -11.49 5.76 -11.06
N ARG A 45 -12.83 5.76 -11.12
CA ARG A 45 -13.58 4.92 -12.04
C ARG A 45 -13.44 5.39 -13.48
N GLU A 46 -13.44 6.69 -13.73
CA GLU A 46 -13.20 7.28 -15.06
C GLU A 46 -11.80 6.92 -15.58
N ASN A 47 -10.81 6.85 -14.69
CA ASN A 47 -9.45 6.40 -14.98
C ASN A 47 -9.31 4.86 -15.03
N GLY A 48 -10.40 4.11 -14.79
CA GLY A 48 -10.45 2.65 -14.94
C GLY A 48 -9.90 1.87 -13.73
N PHE A 49 -9.67 2.54 -12.61
CA PHE A 49 -9.33 1.91 -11.34
C PHE A 49 -10.59 1.36 -10.66
N HIS A 50 -10.40 0.31 -9.87
CA HIS A 50 -11.49 -0.39 -9.17
C HIS A 50 -11.38 -0.22 -7.66
N TYR A 51 -10.18 0.02 -7.16
CA TYR A 51 -9.88 0.15 -5.74
C TYR A 51 -8.82 1.22 -5.53
N SER A 52 -9.00 2.01 -4.48
CA SER A 52 -7.94 2.76 -3.83
C SER A 52 -7.47 1.97 -2.62
N LEU A 53 -6.17 1.82 -2.47
CA LEU A 53 -5.55 1.11 -1.36
C LEU A 53 -4.80 2.10 -0.49
N TRP A 54 -4.94 1.94 0.82
CA TRP A 54 -4.31 2.79 1.82
C TRP A 54 -3.17 2.04 2.52
N LEU A 55 -2.03 2.73 2.63
CA LEU A 55 -0.83 2.27 3.32
C LEU A 55 -0.39 3.37 4.30
N GLY A 56 -0.89 3.28 5.53
CA GLY A 56 -0.67 4.27 6.57
C GLY A 56 0.76 4.30 7.10
N ASP A 57 1.10 5.38 7.82
CA ASP A 57 2.44 5.64 8.32
C ASP A 57 3.00 4.50 9.19
N ALA A 58 2.16 3.81 9.97
CA ALA A 58 2.64 2.70 10.80
C ALA A 58 3.10 1.51 9.97
N ALA A 59 2.48 1.27 8.80
CA ALA A 59 2.92 0.22 7.89
C ALA A 59 4.30 0.53 7.28
N ARG A 60 4.65 1.82 7.13
CA ARG A 60 5.92 2.29 6.55
C ARG A 60 7.13 1.96 7.41
N LEU A 61 6.94 1.81 8.72
CA LEU A 61 8.01 1.39 9.62
C LEU A 61 8.51 -0.05 9.36
N HIS A 62 7.84 -0.79 8.47
CA HIS A 62 8.06 -2.21 8.24
C HIS A 62 8.45 -2.56 6.80
N TYR A 63 8.73 -1.57 5.96
CA TYR A 63 9.31 -1.76 4.63
C TYR A 63 10.28 -0.63 4.29
N ASP A 64 11.21 -0.87 3.37
CA ASP A 64 12.29 0.07 3.04
C ASP A 64 11.93 0.90 1.79
N ASP A 65 11.98 2.23 1.93
CA ASP A 65 11.72 3.18 0.84
C ASP A 65 12.82 3.12 -0.25
N GLU A 66 14.03 2.66 0.08
CA GLU A 66 15.14 2.47 -0.86
C GLU A 66 15.13 1.07 -1.52
N ALA A 67 14.27 0.17 -1.05
CA ALA A 67 14.10 -1.17 -1.61
C ALA A 67 13.10 -1.18 -2.79
N THR A 68 12.61 -2.36 -3.17
CA THR A 68 11.65 -2.47 -4.28
C THR A 68 10.32 -1.79 -3.88
N PRO A 69 9.80 -0.85 -4.69
CA PRO A 69 8.53 -0.19 -4.36
C PRO A 69 7.37 -1.18 -4.22
N VAL A 70 6.54 -1.00 -3.19
CA VAL A 70 5.31 -1.79 -2.96
C VAL A 70 4.44 -1.83 -4.23
N ALA A 71 4.32 -0.68 -4.93
CA ALA A 71 3.57 -0.57 -6.18
C ALA A 71 4.09 -1.53 -7.28
N ALA A 72 5.41 -1.72 -7.35
CA ALA A 72 6.04 -2.61 -8.33
C ALA A 72 5.72 -4.07 -8.03
N VAL A 73 5.83 -4.49 -6.75
CA VAL A 73 5.46 -5.85 -6.34
C VAL A 73 3.97 -6.10 -6.52
N LEU A 74 3.13 -5.15 -6.12
CA LEU A 74 1.68 -5.22 -6.27
C LEU A 74 1.26 -5.41 -7.74
N GLY A 75 1.95 -4.75 -8.68
CA GLY A 75 1.73 -4.92 -10.11
C GLY A 75 2.01 -6.32 -10.64
N THR A 76 2.74 -7.16 -9.89
CA THR A 76 3.00 -8.56 -10.24
C THR A 76 1.98 -9.55 -9.66
N GLN A 77 1.09 -9.09 -8.78
CA GLN A 77 0.12 -9.94 -8.10
C GLN A 77 -0.98 -10.42 -9.04
N ALA A 78 -1.43 -11.66 -8.83
CA ALA A 78 -2.49 -12.26 -9.63
C ALA A 78 -3.79 -11.47 -9.49
N GLY A 79 -4.34 -11.02 -10.62
CA GLY A 79 -5.60 -10.26 -10.66
C GLY A 79 -5.42 -8.75 -10.76
N VAL A 80 -4.24 -8.22 -10.41
CA VAL A 80 -3.87 -6.82 -10.62
C VAL A 80 -3.44 -6.65 -12.09
N LYS A 81 -3.97 -5.61 -12.75
CA LYS A 81 -3.69 -5.29 -14.16
C LYS A 81 -2.87 -4.02 -14.34
N GLN A 82 -3.00 -3.11 -13.40
CA GLN A 82 -2.33 -1.83 -13.38
C GLN A 82 -2.31 -1.33 -11.93
N VAL A 83 -1.24 -0.66 -11.56
CA VAL A 83 -1.07 0.04 -10.30
C VAL A 83 -0.63 1.46 -10.64
N GLU A 84 -1.24 2.43 -10.00
CA GLU A 84 -0.82 3.83 -10.02
C GLU A 84 -0.62 4.28 -8.57
N GLN A 85 0.50 4.94 -8.31
CA GLN A 85 0.78 5.54 -7.02
C GLN A 85 0.39 7.01 -7.10
N GLU A 86 -0.69 7.38 -6.42
CA GLU A 86 -1.20 8.76 -6.40
C GLU A 86 -0.42 9.60 -5.41
N ASP A 87 -0.15 9.03 -4.23
CA ASP A 87 0.71 9.61 -3.22
C ASP A 87 1.47 8.50 -2.47
N ARG A 88 2.27 8.89 -1.49
CA ARG A 88 3.05 8.01 -0.62
C ARG A 88 2.21 6.92 0.04
N GLU A 89 0.97 7.22 0.39
CA GLU A 89 0.07 6.34 1.16
C GLU A 89 -1.05 5.72 0.31
N VAL A 90 -1.20 6.17 -0.95
CA VAL A 90 -2.35 5.85 -1.80
C VAL A 90 -1.91 5.15 -3.08
N LEU A 91 -2.42 3.93 -3.27
CA LEU A 91 -2.20 3.11 -4.45
C LEU A 91 -3.54 2.78 -5.12
N ASN A 92 -3.72 3.20 -6.36
CA ASN A 92 -4.90 2.91 -7.15
C ASN A 92 -4.66 1.69 -8.04
N ILE A 93 -5.57 0.71 -7.99
CA ILE A 93 -5.40 -0.54 -8.73
C ILE A 93 -6.56 -0.86 -9.67
N ARG A 94 -6.20 -1.33 -10.86
CA ARG A 94 -7.14 -1.93 -11.81
C ARG A 94 -7.16 -3.43 -11.57
N ALA A 95 -8.19 -3.91 -10.89
CA ALA A 95 -8.32 -5.32 -10.54
C ALA A 95 -9.77 -5.83 -10.73
N PRO A 96 -10.25 -5.96 -11.98
CA PRO A 96 -11.67 -6.19 -12.30
C PRO A 96 -12.25 -7.53 -11.82
N ARG A 97 -11.42 -8.42 -11.27
CA ARG A 97 -11.80 -9.76 -10.82
C ARG A 97 -11.54 -10.00 -9.33
N LEU A 98 -11.00 -9.01 -8.63
CA LEU A 98 -10.86 -9.08 -7.18
C LEU A 98 -12.12 -8.50 -6.54
N CYS A 99 -12.51 -9.02 -5.38
CA CYS A 99 -13.38 -8.33 -4.43
C CYS A 99 -12.53 -7.42 -3.52
N PRO A 100 -13.13 -6.54 -2.70
CA PRO A 100 -12.38 -5.67 -1.79
C PRO A 100 -11.40 -6.44 -0.91
N GLU A 101 -11.83 -7.55 -0.31
CA GLU A 101 -10.97 -8.38 0.54
C GLU A 101 -9.82 -9.03 -0.25
N GLY A 102 -10.07 -9.36 -1.53
CA GLY A 102 -9.04 -9.86 -2.43
C GLY A 102 -8.02 -8.78 -2.78
N ALA A 103 -8.46 -7.54 -2.98
CA ALA A 103 -7.60 -6.39 -3.19
C ALA A 103 -6.73 -6.08 -1.95
N LEU A 104 -7.32 -6.14 -0.76
CA LEU A 104 -6.58 -6.02 0.50
C LEU A 104 -5.57 -7.17 0.69
N ALA A 105 -5.96 -8.41 0.35
CA ALA A 105 -5.08 -9.56 0.45
C ALA A 105 -3.84 -9.44 -0.46
N VAL A 106 -3.98 -8.93 -1.69
CA VAL A 106 -2.81 -8.74 -2.58
C VAL A 106 -1.90 -7.59 -2.12
N LEU A 107 -2.45 -6.54 -1.49
CA LEU A 107 -1.65 -5.51 -0.82
C LEU A 107 -0.83 -6.12 0.33
N ALA A 108 -1.50 -6.86 1.20
CA ALA A 108 -0.87 -7.56 2.32
C ALA A 108 0.26 -8.48 1.84
N LEU A 109 0.01 -9.31 0.82
CA LEU A 109 1.03 -10.19 0.25
C LEU A 109 2.21 -9.42 -0.34
N SER A 110 1.98 -8.23 -0.90
CA SER A 110 3.06 -7.38 -1.43
C SER A 110 3.96 -6.85 -0.32
N LEU A 111 3.42 -6.51 0.85
CA LEU A 111 4.19 -6.12 2.04
C LEU A 111 4.92 -7.29 2.71
N LEU A 112 4.51 -8.53 2.44
CA LEU A 112 5.21 -9.74 2.87
C LEU A 112 6.35 -10.12 1.92
N ASP A 113 6.46 -9.49 0.75
CA ASP A 113 7.54 -9.77 -0.20
C ASP A 113 8.87 -9.28 0.36
N PRO A 114 9.90 -10.15 0.48
CA PRO A 114 11.20 -9.76 1.04
C PRO A 114 11.84 -8.57 0.31
N ARG A 115 11.62 -8.43 -1.00
CA ARG A 115 12.21 -7.37 -1.82
C ARG A 115 11.72 -5.97 -1.48
N VAL A 116 10.58 -5.88 -0.79
CA VAL A 116 9.99 -4.64 -0.30
C VAL A 116 10.58 -4.27 1.08
N ARG A 117 11.09 -5.26 1.82
CA ARG A 117 11.56 -5.09 3.20
C ARG A 117 13.05 -4.81 3.28
N GLU A 118 13.82 -5.41 2.38
CA GLU A 118 15.28 -5.32 2.37
C GLU A 118 15.76 -5.16 0.91
N PRO A 119 16.71 -4.25 0.65
CA PRO A 119 17.38 -4.16 -0.64
C PRO A 119 18.34 -5.36 -0.82
N ASP A 120 18.28 -6.01 -1.98
CA ASP A 120 19.19 -7.10 -2.38
C ASP A 120 20.67 -6.67 -2.42
#